data_AF-A0A969LL62-F1
#
_entry.id   AF-A0A969LL62-F1
#
_cell.length_a   1.000
_cell.length_b   1.000
_cell.length_c   1.000
_cell.angle_alpha   90.00
_cell.angle_beta   90.00
_cell.angle_gamma   90.00
#
_symmetry.space_group_name_H-M   'P 1'
#
loop_
_entity.id
_entity.type
_entity.pdbx_description
1 polymer ?
#
loop_
_entity_poly.entity_id
_entity_poly.type
_entity_poly.pdbx_seq_one_letter_code
_entity_poly.pdbx_strand_id
1 'polypeptide(L)'
;MLPATMPLEDYQQALMAPPGVALSPPAPWEFDSAVAALAAVPLILLHHEEPRELSACLARKVAAWLSPQASLAAVQVWGQALAFCLAGDRPGLPLTDLAESEPDLAPWRTILAELQAAIANEWGLSHLCRSLSRQCSEADSAIALALYCHASTPNLPRLSSARAARSTFPLASPLAATLAGASHGVWGLSRDWVTHSHRNLTASQWLAERLARRWAGQSPSVESQPLPTITVAGRLQSRLPFQVISQAEP
;
A
#
# COMPACT_ATOMS: atom_id res chain seq x y z
N MET A 1 10.76 7.32 16.48
CA MET A 1 10.35 6.13 17.27
C MET A 1 9.07 5.62 16.63
N LEU A 2 9.13 4.51 15.89
CA LEU A 2 7.90 3.89 15.37
C LEU A 2 7.08 3.36 16.58
N PRO A 3 5.75 3.51 16.61
CA PRO A 3 4.92 2.95 17.67
C PRO A 3 5.16 1.43 17.77
N ALA A 4 5.05 0.92 19.00
CA ALA A 4 5.33 -0.47 19.37
C ALA A 4 4.78 -1.43 18.31
N THR A 5 5.69 -2.20 17.73
CA THR A 5 5.49 -2.98 16.52
C THR A 5 4.36 -3.99 16.69
N MET A 6 3.28 -3.79 15.95
CA MET A 6 2.38 -4.87 15.52
C MET A 6 3.24 -6.07 15.10
N PRO A 7 3.00 -7.28 15.62
CA PRO A 7 3.62 -8.48 15.09
C PRO A 7 3.32 -8.51 13.59
N LEU A 8 4.38 -8.56 12.78
CA LEU A 8 4.27 -8.54 11.32
C LEU A 8 3.28 -9.60 10.82
N GLU A 9 3.13 -10.69 11.57
CA GLU A 9 2.22 -11.80 11.31
C GLU A 9 0.74 -11.40 11.41
N ASP A 10 0.33 -10.64 12.44
CA ASP A 10 -1.06 -10.21 12.62
C ASP A 10 -1.48 -9.25 11.51
N TYR A 11 -0.57 -8.34 11.13
CA TYR A 11 -0.73 -7.45 9.99
C TYR A 11 -0.90 -8.21 8.68
N GLN A 12 -0.04 -9.20 8.44
CA GLN A 12 -0.06 -10.01 7.24
C GLN A 12 -1.34 -10.85 7.16
N GLN A 13 -1.76 -11.46 8.27
CA GLN A 13 -3.03 -12.17 8.33
C GLN A 13 -4.21 -11.24 8.04
N ALA A 14 -4.18 -10.03 8.60
CA ALA A 14 -5.20 -9.03 8.33
C ALA A 14 -5.26 -8.68 6.84
N LEU A 15 -4.13 -8.34 6.22
CA LEU A 15 -4.08 -8.03 4.79
C LEU A 15 -4.56 -9.19 3.90
N MET A 16 -4.33 -10.43 4.33
CA MET A 16 -4.66 -11.61 3.53
C MET A 16 -6.10 -12.11 3.71
N ALA A 17 -6.84 -11.60 4.69
CA ALA A 17 -8.22 -12.00 4.93
C ALA A 17 -9.13 -11.73 3.72
N PRO A 18 -10.12 -12.61 3.46
CA PRO A 18 -11.03 -12.45 2.33
C PRO A 18 -11.87 -11.16 2.42
N PRO A 19 -12.32 -10.60 1.28
CA PRO A 19 -13.20 -9.45 1.26
C PRO A 19 -14.49 -9.76 2.04
N GLY A 20 -14.82 -8.93 3.03
CA GLY A 20 -15.99 -9.11 3.90
C GLY A 20 -15.66 -9.50 5.34
N VAL A 21 -14.43 -9.93 5.63
CA VAL A 21 -13.97 -10.08 7.02
C VAL A 21 -13.61 -8.69 7.54
N ALA A 22 -14.42 -8.18 8.47
CA ALA A 22 -14.08 -6.99 9.24
C ALA A 22 -12.86 -7.34 10.10
N LEU A 23 -11.71 -6.82 9.70
CA LEU A 23 -10.51 -6.90 10.51
C LEU A 23 -10.69 -5.84 11.57
N SER A 24 -11.12 -6.24 12.77
CA SER A 24 -10.84 -5.40 13.93
C SER A 24 -9.32 -5.38 14.06
N PRO A 25 -8.64 -4.25 13.81
CA PRO A 25 -7.27 -4.14 14.28
C PRO A 25 -7.29 -4.43 15.79
N PRO A 26 -6.28 -5.10 16.35
CA PRO A 26 -6.21 -5.23 17.80
C PRO A 26 -6.19 -3.81 18.37
N ALA A 27 -7.25 -3.47 19.12
CA ALA A 27 -7.39 -2.16 19.72
C ALA A 27 -6.25 -1.92 20.73
N PRO A 28 -5.74 -0.68 20.89
CA PRO A 28 -6.08 0.56 20.19
C PRO A 28 -4.86 1.07 19.41
N TRP A 29 -4.74 0.72 18.14
CA TRP A 29 -3.69 1.32 17.29
C TRP A 29 -4.30 2.40 16.43
N GLU A 30 -4.02 3.64 16.81
CA GLU A 30 -4.36 4.82 16.04
C GLU A 30 -3.16 5.20 15.18
N PHE A 31 -3.25 5.00 13.87
CA PHE A 31 -2.24 5.45 12.93
C PHE A 31 -2.52 6.87 12.48
N ASP A 32 -1.47 7.68 12.40
CA ASP A 32 -1.52 8.89 11.61
C ASP A 32 -1.60 8.56 10.09
N SER A 33 -1.89 9.57 9.27
CA SER A 33 -2.06 9.38 7.82
C SER A 33 -0.84 8.74 7.15
N ALA A 34 0.36 9.11 7.56
CA ALA A 34 1.60 8.68 6.91
C ALA A 34 1.95 7.23 7.26
N VAL A 35 1.76 6.83 8.52
CA VAL A 35 1.88 5.43 8.94
C VAL A 35 0.82 4.58 8.27
N ALA A 36 -0.43 5.05 8.24
CA ALA A 36 -1.52 4.35 7.57
C ALA A 36 -1.28 4.18 6.06
N ALA A 37 -0.70 5.19 5.39
CA ALA A 37 -0.31 5.10 3.99
C ALA A 37 0.75 4.01 3.75
N LEU A 38 1.82 3.97 4.55
CA LEU A 38 2.82 2.90 4.47
C LEU A 38 2.21 1.52 4.78
N ALA A 39 1.34 1.45 5.79
CA ALA A 39 0.60 0.24 6.13
C ALA A 39 -0.49 -0.13 5.10
N ALA A 40 -0.77 0.72 4.12
CA ALA A 40 -1.70 0.41 3.03
C ALA A 40 -1.01 -0.16 1.79
N VAL A 41 0.34 -0.15 1.72
CA VAL A 41 1.12 -0.59 0.55
C VAL A 41 0.65 -1.93 -0.01
N PRO A 42 0.45 -3.00 0.79
CA PRO A 42 0.02 -4.28 0.25
C PRO A 42 -1.38 -4.23 -0.38
N LEU A 43 -2.29 -3.44 0.18
CA LEU A 43 -3.62 -3.24 -0.42
C LEU A 43 -3.51 -2.48 -1.73
N ILE A 44 -2.66 -1.45 -1.78
CA ILE A 44 -2.43 -0.67 -3.00
C ILE A 44 -1.83 -1.57 -4.09
N LEU A 45 -0.81 -2.37 -3.77
CA LEU A 45 -0.22 -3.32 -4.72
C LEU A 45 -1.25 -4.30 -5.29
N LEU A 46 -2.24 -4.73 -4.50
CA LEU A 46 -3.27 -5.67 -4.96
C LEU A 46 -4.34 -5.02 -5.83
N HIS A 47 -4.64 -3.73 -5.65
CA HIS A 47 -5.76 -3.04 -6.30
C HIS A 47 -5.34 -1.86 -7.20
N HIS A 48 -4.05 -1.70 -7.50
CA HIS A 48 -3.53 -0.54 -8.23
C HIS A 48 -4.07 -0.39 -9.66
N GLU A 49 -4.54 -1.48 -10.28
CA GLU A 49 -5.10 -1.45 -11.64
C GLU A 49 -6.53 -0.90 -11.70
N GLU A 50 -7.23 -0.87 -10.55
CA GLU A 50 -8.64 -0.48 -10.46
C GLU A 50 -8.79 0.70 -9.47
N PRO A 51 -8.59 1.96 -9.89
CA PRO A 51 -8.54 3.13 -9.00
C PRO A 51 -9.76 3.28 -8.08
N ARG A 52 -10.96 2.96 -8.60
CA ARG A 52 -12.20 3.01 -7.82
C ARG A 52 -12.27 1.93 -6.76
N GLU A 53 -11.83 0.71 -7.10
CA GLU A 53 -11.79 -0.39 -6.14
C GLU A 53 -10.73 -0.12 -5.07
N LEU A 54 -9.58 0.44 -5.45
CA LEU A 54 -8.55 0.89 -4.52
C LEU A 54 -9.11 1.91 -3.52
N SER A 55 -9.74 2.98 -4.00
CA SER A 55 -10.33 4.02 -3.14
C SER A 55 -11.36 3.45 -2.17
N ALA A 56 -12.26 2.57 -2.64
CA ALA A 56 -13.25 1.90 -1.80
C ALA A 56 -12.61 0.92 -0.80
N CYS A 57 -11.55 0.22 -1.20
CA CYS A 57 -10.81 -0.71 -0.35
C CYS A 57 -10.10 0.04 0.79
N LEU A 58 -9.42 1.16 0.48
CA LEU A 58 -8.79 2.02 1.48
C LEU A 58 -9.82 2.62 2.43
N ALA A 59 -10.93 3.15 1.93
CA ALA A 59 -11.99 3.71 2.76
C ALA A 59 -12.60 2.67 3.72
N ARG A 60 -12.74 1.42 3.28
CA ARG A 60 -13.33 0.36 4.11
C ARG A 60 -12.35 -0.26 5.10
N LYS A 61 -11.09 -0.48 4.69
CA LYS A 61 -10.10 -1.20 5.51
C LYS A 61 -9.24 -0.26 6.35
N VAL A 62 -8.78 0.85 5.77
CA VAL A 62 -7.84 1.75 6.42
C VAL A 62 -8.54 2.73 7.36
N ALA A 63 -9.80 3.12 7.07
CA ALA A 63 -10.52 4.05 7.94
C ALA A 63 -10.65 3.56 9.39
N ALA A 64 -10.70 2.24 9.61
CA ALA A 64 -10.73 1.64 10.95
C ALA A 64 -9.38 1.75 11.70
N TRP A 65 -8.28 2.06 11.01
CA TRP A 65 -6.95 2.19 11.59
C TRP A 65 -6.55 3.63 11.89
N LEU A 66 -7.29 4.60 11.34
CA LEU A 66 -6.93 6.00 11.39
C LEU A 66 -7.24 6.60 12.77
N SER A 67 -6.29 7.40 13.28
CA SER A 67 -6.57 8.28 14.41
C SER A 67 -7.63 9.32 14.02
N PRO A 68 -8.34 9.91 15.00
CA PRO A 68 -9.33 10.96 14.72
C PRO A 68 -8.76 12.19 14.01
N GLN A 69 -7.44 12.40 14.08
CA GLN A 69 -6.74 13.53 13.45
C GLN A 69 -6.15 13.15 12.08
N ALA A 70 -6.14 11.87 11.73
CA ALA A 70 -5.59 11.39 10.48
C ALA A 70 -6.56 11.60 9.32
N SER A 71 -6.00 11.81 8.14
CA SER A 71 -6.74 12.10 6.92
C SER A 71 -6.82 10.87 6.03
N LEU A 72 -8.01 10.30 5.91
CA LEU A 72 -8.26 9.22 4.94
C LEU A 72 -7.97 9.70 3.50
N ALA A 73 -8.33 10.94 3.19
CA ALA A 73 -8.05 11.54 1.90
C ALA A 73 -6.53 11.57 1.60
N ALA A 74 -5.69 11.86 2.59
CA ALA A 74 -4.23 11.83 2.42
C ALA A 74 -3.72 10.42 2.07
N VAL A 75 -4.23 9.39 2.75
CA VAL A 75 -3.92 7.99 2.44
C VAL A 75 -4.36 7.62 1.03
N GLN A 76 -5.56 8.04 0.63
CA GLN A 76 -6.09 7.78 -0.71
C GLN A 76 -5.27 8.49 -1.78
N VAL A 77 -4.92 9.78 -1.62
CA VAL A 77 -4.02 10.51 -2.53
C VAL A 77 -2.70 9.76 -2.69
N TRP A 78 -2.10 9.35 -1.57
CA TRP A 78 -0.84 8.63 -1.63
C TRP A 78 -0.98 7.25 -2.30
N GLY A 79 -2.06 6.53 -2.02
CA GLY A 79 -2.35 5.25 -2.65
C GLY A 79 -2.54 5.36 -4.15
N GLN A 80 -3.27 6.38 -4.61
CA GLN A 80 -3.44 6.66 -6.05
C GLN A 80 -2.11 7.08 -6.69
N ALA A 81 -1.30 7.89 -6.02
CA ALA A 81 0.03 8.25 -6.50
C ALA A 81 0.92 7.01 -6.68
N LEU A 82 0.89 6.08 -5.72
CA LEU A 82 1.61 4.82 -5.82
C LEU A 82 1.07 3.94 -6.94
N ALA A 83 -0.25 3.89 -7.14
CA ALA A 83 -0.88 3.17 -8.24
C ALA A 83 -0.43 3.72 -9.61
N PHE A 84 -0.39 5.05 -9.77
CA PHE A 84 0.18 5.68 -10.98
C PHE A 84 1.64 5.29 -11.22
N CYS A 85 2.46 5.24 -10.16
CA CYS A 85 3.84 4.79 -10.28
C CYS A 85 3.95 3.32 -10.72
N LEU A 86 3.05 2.45 -10.25
CA LEU A 86 3.04 1.02 -10.59
C LEU A 86 2.59 0.76 -12.03
N ALA A 87 1.66 1.57 -12.55
CA ALA A 87 1.19 1.45 -13.93
C ALA A 87 2.30 1.69 -14.97
N GLY A 88 3.33 2.48 -14.63
CA GLY A 88 4.54 2.62 -15.44
C GLY A 88 4.40 3.39 -16.75
N ASP A 89 3.22 3.94 -17.05
CA ASP A 89 2.92 4.54 -18.35
C ASP A 89 3.58 5.90 -18.60
N ARG A 90 4.08 6.58 -17.56
CA ARG A 90 4.59 7.95 -17.68
C ARG A 90 5.83 8.21 -16.79
N PRO A 91 6.82 8.97 -17.30
CA PRO A 91 7.92 9.44 -16.47
C PRO A 91 7.41 10.51 -15.49
N GLY A 92 7.32 10.13 -14.22
CA GLY A 92 6.96 11.03 -13.13
C GLY A 92 5.50 10.98 -12.72
N LEU A 93 5.19 11.67 -11.62
CA LEU A 93 3.88 11.64 -10.99
C LEU A 93 3.01 12.80 -11.51
N PRO A 94 1.91 12.52 -12.23
CA PRO A 94 1.03 13.57 -12.75
C PRO A 94 0.14 14.13 -11.64
N LEU A 95 0.62 15.16 -10.94
CA LEU A 95 -0.10 15.78 -9.81
C LEU A 95 -1.48 16.34 -10.21
N THR A 96 -1.65 16.79 -11.45
CA THR A 96 -2.93 17.26 -11.99
C THR A 96 -3.92 16.11 -12.15
N ASP A 97 -3.51 15.02 -12.81
CA ASP A 97 -4.34 13.82 -12.95
C ASP A 97 -4.72 13.24 -11.59
N LEU A 98 -3.80 13.29 -10.61
CA LEU A 98 -4.06 12.86 -9.23
C LEU A 98 -5.10 13.75 -8.51
N ALA A 99 -5.13 15.05 -8.79
CA ALA A 99 -6.12 15.96 -8.23
C ALA A 99 -7.52 15.76 -8.83
N GLU A 100 -7.57 15.22 -10.06
CA GLU A 100 -8.78 15.01 -10.84
C GLU A 100 -9.31 13.58 -10.77
N SER A 101 -8.50 12.62 -10.32
CA SER A 101 -8.80 11.19 -10.40
C SER A 101 -10.06 10.78 -9.64
N GLU A 102 -10.34 11.43 -8.50
CA GLU A 102 -11.49 11.09 -7.66
C GLU A 102 -12.10 12.35 -7.00
N PRO A 103 -13.44 12.43 -6.85
CA PRO A 103 -14.11 13.56 -6.20
C PRO A 103 -13.81 13.63 -4.69
N ASP A 104 -13.59 12.49 -4.03
CA ASP A 104 -13.33 12.41 -2.59
C ASP A 104 -11.96 13.00 -2.19
N LEU A 105 -11.08 13.25 -3.17
CA LEU A 105 -9.77 13.89 -2.97
C LEU A 105 -9.87 15.43 -2.96
N ALA A 106 -11.08 16.00 -3.02
CA ALA A 106 -11.29 17.45 -3.01
C ALA A 106 -10.50 18.21 -1.91
N PRO A 107 -10.39 17.72 -0.65
CA PRO A 107 -9.62 18.41 0.39
C PRO A 107 -8.13 18.57 0.06
N TRP A 108 -7.59 17.69 -0.78
CA TRP A 108 -6.18 17.67 -1.17
C TRP A 108 -5.88 18.41 -2.47
N ARG A 109 -6.89 18.86 -3.21
CA ARG A 109 -6.69 19.57 -4.50
C ARG A 109 -5.82 20.82 -4.35
N THR A 110 -6.05 21.61 -3.30
CA THR A 110 -5.26 22.82 -3.03
C THR A 110 -3.80 22.48 -2.72
N ILE A 111 -3.56 21.42 -1.94
CA ILE A 111 -2.21 20.95 -1.62
C ILE A 111 -1.51 20.50 -2.90
N LEU A 112 -2.16 19.65 -3.70
CA LEU A 112 -1.59 19.16 -4.97
C LEU A 112 -1.28 20.30 -5.96
N ALA A 113 -2.16 21.30 -6.06
CA ALA A 113 -1.94 22.49 -6.87
C ALA A 113 -0.75 23.32 -6.35
N GLU A 114 -0.60 23.46 -5.03
CA GLU A 114 0.57 24.11 -4.44
C GLU A 114 1.85 23.33 -4.71
N LEU A 115 1.84 21.99 -4.61
CA LEU A 115 3.00 21.18 -4.96
C LEU A 115 3.40 21.38 -6.43
N GLN A 116 2.43 21.46 -7.33
CA GLN A 116 2.67 21.75 -8.74
C GLN A 116 3.27 23.15 -8.94
N ALA A 117 2.72 24.16 -8.26
CA ALA A 117 3.28 25.51 -8.27
C ALA A 117 4.69 25.56 -7.68
N ALA A 118 4.96 24.80 -6.61
CA ALA A 118 6.27 24.70 -5.98
C ALA A 118 7.31 24.04 -6.90
N ILE A 119 6.90 23.08 -7.73
CA ILE A 119 7.77 22.48 -8.76
C ILE A 119 8.03 23.51 -9.87
N ALA A 120 6.99 24.15 -10.39
CA ALA A 120 7.10 25.12 -11.48
C ALA A 120 7.95 26.36 -11.11
N ASN A 121 7.89 26.79 -9.85
CA ASN A 121 8.65 27.92 -9.33
C ASN A 121 9.96 27.52 -8.63
N GLU A 122 10.38 26.25 -8.74
CA GLU A 122 11.61 25.72 -8.15
C GLU A 122 11.79 26.05 -6.65
N TRP A 123 10.74 25.89 -5.87
CA TRP A 123 10.79 26.19 -4.44
C TRP A 123 11.87 25.39 -3.72
N GLY A 124 12.64 26.07 -2.88
CA GLY A 124 13.59 25.43 -1.99
C GLY A 124 12.88 24.54 -0.95
N LEU A 125 13.53 23.43 -0.57
CA LEU A 125 12.96 22.44 0.37
C LEU A 125 12.50 23.09 1.69
N SER A 126 13.29 24.01 2.26
CA SER A 126 12.95 24.69 3.51
C SER A 126 11.72 25.60 3.39
N HIS A 127 11.51 26.20 2.21
CA HIS A 127 10.33 27.03 1.95
C HIS A 127 9.07 26.15 1.89
N LEU A 128 9.14 25.04 1.15
CA LEU A 128 8.05 24.08 1.04
C LEU A 128 7.67 23.47 2.39
N CYS A 129 8.65 22.98 3.17
CA CYS A 129 8.36 22.41 4.49
C CYS A 129 7.63 23.41 5.40
N ARG A 130 8.04 24.68 5.39
CA ARG A 130 7.40 25.73 6.18
C ARG A 130 5.97 26.01 5.72
N SER A 131 5.71 25.97 4.42
CA SER A 131 4.35 26.12 3.88
C SER A 131 3.47 24.96 4.30
N LEU A 132 3.93 23.72 4.10
CA LEU A 132 3.20 22.50 4.46
C LEU A 132 2.87 22.44 5.96
N SER A 133 3.83 22.74 6.83
CA SER A 133 3.60 22.77 8.29
C SER A 133 2.55 23.77 8.76
N ARG A 134 2.22 24.79 7.95
CA ARG A 134 1.19 25.78 8.29
C ARG A 134 -0.20 25.36 7.84
N GLN A 135 -0.27 24.48 6.84
CA GLN A 135 -1.52 24.11 6.19
C GLN A 135 -2.02 22.73 6.60
N CYS A 136 -1.09 21.81 6.92
CA CYS A 136 -1.35 20.39 7.07
C CYS A 136 -0.83 19.89 8.43
N SER A 137 -1.34 18.73 8.85
CA SER A 137 -0.74 17.96 9.94
C SER A 137 0.69 17.52 9.58
N GLU A 138 1.49 17.09 10.56
CA GLU A 138 2.85 16.59 10.31
C GLU A 138 2.83 15.36 9.37
N ALA A 139 1.88 14.45 9.59
CA ALA A 139 1.71 13.24 8.78
C ALA A 139 1.29 13.56 7.35
N ASP A 140 0.34 14.46 7.16
CA ASP A 140 -0.09 14.90 5.83
C ASP A 140 1.03 15.68 5.12
N SER A 141 1.79 16.50 5.87
CA SER A 141 2.98 17.18 5.33
C SER A 141 4.05 16.19 4.87
N ALA A 142 4.22 15.06 5.57
CA ALA A 142 5.13 14.00 5.15
C ALA A 142 4.70 13.37 3.81
N ILE A 143 3.40 13.12 3.63
CA ILE A 143 2.83 12.63 2.37
C ILE A 143 3.02 13.66 1.25
N ALA A 144 2.60 14.90 1.46
CA ALA A 144 2.73 15.97 0.47
C ALA A 144 4.19 16.17 0.04
N LEU A 145 5.12 16.15 1.00
CA LEU A 145 6.53 16.29 0.71
C LEU A 145 7.08 15.09 -0.08
N ALA A 146 6.66 13.87 0.23
CA ALA A 146 7.07 12.68 -0.52
C ALA A 146 6.62 12.76 -1.99
N LEU A 147 5.37 13.20 -2.23
CA LEU A 147 4.84 13.43 -3.57
C LEU A 147 5.66 14.48 -4.32
N TYR A 148 5.96 15.62 -3.69
CA TYR A 148 6.78 16.67 -4.27
C TYR A 148 8.20 16.19 -4.62
N CYS A 149 8.87 15.50 -3.69
CA CYS A 149 10.22 15.01 -3.92
C CYS A 149 10.27 14.03 -5.10
N HIS A 150 9.27 13.15 -5.21
CA HIS A 150 9.18 12.22 -6.33
C HIS A 150 8.85 12.93 -7.65
N ALA A 151 7.81 13.77 -7.66
CA ALA A 151 7.38 14.51 -8.85
C ALA A 151 8.44 15.49 -9.38
N SER A 152 9.24 16.11 -8.51
CA SER A 152 10.32 17.02 -8.90
C SER A 152 11.59 16.31 -9.38
N THR A 153 11.74 15.00 -9.12
CA THR A 153 12.93 14.22 -9.51
C THR A 153 12.57 12.86 -10.11
N PRO A 154 11.72 12.83 -11.15
CA PRO A 154 11.06 11.60 -11.60
C PRO A 154 12.05 10.56 -12.14
N ASN A 155 13.19 10.98 -12.69
CA ASN A 155 14.21 10.07 -13.24
C ASN A 155 15.33 9.73 -12.25
N LEU A 156 15.27 10.26 -11.01
CA LEU A 156 16.34 10.15 -10.02
C LEU A 156 15.77 9.63 -8.69
N PRO A 157 15.38 8.35 -8.61
CA PRO A 157 14.71 7.76 -7.45
C PRO A 157 15.48 7.96 -6.14
N ARG A 158 16.82 7.88 -6.19
CA ARG A 158 17.70 8.12 -5.03
C ARG A 158 17.66 9.58 -4.55
N LEU A 159 17.53 10.52 -5.49
CA LEU A 159 17.48 11.94 -5.14
C LEU A 159 16.15 12.27 -4.47
N SER A 160 15.04 11.68 -4.92
CA SER A 160 13.72 11.83 -4.30
C SER A 160 13.75 11.47 -2.81
N SER A 161 14.22 10.27 -2.47
CA SER A 161 14.29 9.83 -1.08
C SER A 161 15.31 10.62 -0.27
N ALA A 162 16.48 10.93 -0.83
CA ALA A 162 17.50 11.75 -0.16
C ALA A 162 17.01 13.17 0.15
N ARG A 163 16.25 13.80 -0.77
CA ARG A 163 15.63 15.12 -0.52
C ARG A 163 14.61 15.04 0.60
N ALA A 164 13.74 14.02 0.58
CA ALA A 164 12.74 13.82 1.62
C ALA A 164 13.38 13.54 3.01
N ALA A 165 14.51 12.82 3.06
CA ALA A 165 15.26 12.55 4.27
C ALA A 165 15.89 13.80 4.92
N ARG A 166 16.07 14.89 4.15
CA ARG A 166 16.58 16.17 4.66
C ARG A 166 15.49 17.05 5.28
N SER A 167 14.26 16.59 5.29
CA SER A 167 13.13 17.33 5.84
C SER A 167 12.97 17.15 7.35
N THR A 168 12.10 17.94 7.93
CA THR A 168 11.66 17.79 9.32
C THR A 168 10.63 16.67 9.50
N PHE A 169 10.14 16.06 8.42
CA PHE A 169 9.08 15.05 8.45
C PHE A 169 9.68 13.65 8.28
N PRO A 170 9.83 12.86 9.35
CA PRO A 170 10.60 11.62 9.32
C PRO A 170 10.03 10.56 8.36
N LEU A 171 8.71 10.55 8.17
CA LEU A 171 8.02 9.60 7.29
C LEU A 171 8.04 10.01 5.81
N ALA A 172 8.49 11.22 5.46
CA ALA A 172 8.57 11.64 4.06
C ALA A 172 9.56 10.77 3.26
N SER A 173 10.70 10.41 3.88
CA SER A 173 11.73 9.58 3.24
C SER A 173 11.23 8.18 2.86
N PRO A 174 10.64 7.37 3.77
CA PRO A 174 10.13 6.06 3.40
C PRO A 174 8.98 6.16 2.38
N LEU A 175 8.07 7.14 2.50
CA LEU A 175 7.00 7.35 1.52
C LEU A 175 7.57 7.65 0.12
N ALA A 176 8.55 8.55 0.02
CA ALA A 176 9.22 8.90 -1.23
C ALA A 176 9.99 7.71 -1.82
N ALA A 177 10.63 6.92 -0.97
CA ALA A 177 11.35 5.72 -1.39
C ALA A 177 10.40 4.64 -1.92
N THR A 178 9.20 4.50 -1.35
CA THR A 178 8.18 3.57 -1.85
C THR A 178 7.70 3.97 -3.25
N LEU A 179 7.41 5.26 -3.49
CA LEU A 179 7.05 5.77 -4.83
C LEU A 179 8.19 5.55 -5.85
N ALA A 180 9.42 5.82 -5.42
CA ALA A 180 10.62 5.58 -6.23
C ALA A 180 10.81 4.09 -6.57
N GLY A 181 10.56 3.20 -5.60
CA GLY A 181 10.63 1.75 -5.80
C GLY A 181 9.52 1.22 -6.71
N ALA A 182 8.31 1.78 -6.64
CA ALA A 182 7.22 1.41 -7.55
C ALA A 182 7.50 1.81 -9.00
N SER A 183 8.01 3.02 -9.21
CA SER A 183 8.28 3.56 -10.56
C SER A 183 9.52 2.95 -11.23
N HIS A 184 10.56 2.60 -10.47
CA HIS A 184 11.86 2.14 -11.03
C HIS A 184 12.21 0.70 -10.67
N GLY A 185 11.34 0.00 -9.94
CA GLY A 185 11.62 -1.30 -9.36
C GLY A 185 12.85 -1.31 -8.44
N VAL A 186 13.42 -2.49 -8.27
CA VAL A 186 14.60 -2.71 -7.41
C VAL A 186 15.84 -1.99 -7.94
N TRP A 187 15.90 -1.72 -9.25
CA TRP A 187 17.04 -1.07 -9.91
C TRP A 187 17.20 0.41 -9.51
N GLY A 188 16.12 1.07 -9.10
CA GLY A 188 16.15 2.46 -8.62
C GLY A 188 16.71 2.62 -7.20
N LEU A 189 16.80 1.54 -6.41
CA LEU A 189 17.22 1.60 -5.02
C LEU A 189 18.76 1.69 -4.88
N SER A 190 19.23 2.28 -3.77
CA SER A 190 20.67 2.26 -3.47
C SER A 190 21.11 0.84 -3.11
N ARG A 191 22.28 0.40 -3.58
CA ARG A 191 22.86 -0.87 -3.14
C ARG A 191 23.05 -0.91 -1.63
N ASP A 192 23.35 0.25 -1.02
CA ASP A 192 23.53 0.35 0.44
C ASP A 192 22.24 0.05 1.21
N TRP A 193 21.09 0.40 0.63
CA TRP A 193 19.79 0.04 1.22
C TRP A 193 19.58 -1.46 1.14
N VAL A 194 19.82 -2.05 -0.03
CA VAL A 194 19.70 -3.50 -0.22
C VAL A 194 20.63 -4.25 0.75
N THR A 195 21.90 -3.83 0.86
CA THR A 195 22.90 -4.44 1.76
C THR A 195 22.53 -4.35 3.24
N HIS A 196 22.02 -3.21 3.70
CA HIS A 196 21.57 -3.07 5.10
C HIS A 196 20.27 -3.83 5.39
N SER A 197 19.39 -3.97 4.40
CA SER A 197 18.13 -4.71 4.54
C SER A 197 18.30 -6.24 4.53
N HIS A 198 19.46 -6.79 4.15
CA HIS A 198 19.70 -8.24 4.05
C HIS A 198 19.45 -9.04 5.33
N ARG A 199 19.43 -8.40 6.50
CA ARG A 199 19.08 -9.07 7.77
C ARG A 199 17.57 -9.36 7.92
N ASN A 200 16.71 -8.60 7.23
CA ASN A 200 15.24 -8.74 7.25
C ASN A 200 14.62 -9.04 5.87
N LEU A 201 15.46 -9.18 4.83
CA LEU A 201 15.01 -9.36 3.45
C LEU A 201 14.15 -10.62 3.28
N THR A 202 14.39 -11.69 4.03
CA THR A 202 13.64 -12.96 3.86
C THR A 202 12.15 -12.79 4.10
N ALA A 203 11.73 -12.07 5.16
CA ALA A 203 10.32 -11.87 5.46
C ALA A 203 9.64 -10.91 4.47
N SER A 204 10.32 -9.82 4.10
CA SER A 204 9.81 -8.85 3.13
C SER A 204 9.76 -9.41 1.70
N GLN A 205 10.76 -10.20 1.28
CA GLN A 205 10.76 -10.90 0.00
C GLN A 205 9.65 -11.93 -0.05
N TRP A 206 9.51 -12.75 0.99
CA TRP A 206 8.43 -13.73 1.08
C TRP A 206 7.05 -13.08 0.99
N LEU A 207 6.83 -11.96 1.70
CA LEU A 207 5.57 -11.21 1.62
C LEU A 207 5.37 -10.64 0.21
N ALA A 208 6.39 -10.02 -0.37
CA ALA A 208 6.33 -9.47 -1.73
C ALA A 208 6.01 -10.56 -2.77
N GLU A 209 6.63 -11.73 -2.67
CA GLU A 209 6.32 -12.88 -3.54
C GLU A 209 4.87 -13.34 -3.36
N ARG A 210 4.36 -13.42 -2.14
CA ARG A 210 2.96 -13.78 -1.89
C ARG A 210 1.99 -12.76 -2.46
N LEU A 211 2.27 -11.47 -2.29
CA LEU A 211 1.46 -10.39 -2.86
C LEU A 211 1.49 -10.44 -4.39
N ALA A 212 2.66 -10.65 -4.99
CA ALA A 212 2.81 -10.77 -6.44
C ALA A 212 2.06 -11.98 -7.00
N ARG A 213 2.16 -13.14 -6.34
CA ARG A 213 1.39 -14.35 -6.73
C ARG A 213 -0.11 -14.10 -6.64
N ARG A 214 -0.58 -13.51 -5.53
CA ARG A 214 -1.99 -13.20 -5.32
C ARG A 214 -2.51 -12.20 -6.35
N TRP A 215 -1.74 -11.14 -6.64
CA TRP A 215 -2.06 -10.17 -7.68
C TRP A 215 -2.15 -10.83 -9.06
N ALA A 216 -1.23 -11.74 -9.38
CA ALA A 216 -1.25 -12.54 -10.62
C ALA A 216 -2.40 -13.58 -10.68
N GLY A 217 -3.38 -13.52 -9.78
CA GLY A 217 -4.51 -14.45 -9.70
C GLY A 217 -4.14 -15.85 -9.23
N GLN A 218 -2.90 -16.08 -8.77
CA GLN A 218 -2.53 -17.36 -8.18
C GLN A 218 -3.14 -17.42 -6.79
N SER A 219 -4.16 -18.27 -6.64
CA SER A 219 -4.61 -18.69 -5.32
C SER A 219 -3.40 -19.20 -4.55
N PRO A 220 -3.25 -18.89 -3.24
CA PRO A 220 -2.25 -19.57 -2.44
C PRO A 220 -2.46 -21.05 -2.70
N SER A 221 -1.47 -21.72 -3.28
CA SER A 221 -1.48 -23.17 -3.37
C SER A 221 -1.80 -23.60 -1.96
N VAL A 222 -2.99 -24.18 -1.75
CA VAL A 222 -3.33 -24.79 -0.47
C VAL A 222 -2.16 -25.69 -0.23
N GLU A 223 -1.26 -25.26 0.66
CA GLU A 223 0.01 -25.90 0.95
C GLU A 223 -0.35 -27.34 1.11
N SER A 224 0.03 -28.14 0.11
CA SER A 224 -0.65 -29.37 -0.27
C SER A 224 -0.99 -30.11 1.01
N GLN A 225 -2.22 -29.93 1.53
CA GLN A 225 -2.72 -30.85 2.53
C GLN A 225 -2.53 -32.16 1.81
N PRO A 226 -1.70 -33.09 2.32
CA PRO A 226 -1.36 -34.29 1.60
C PRO A 226 -2.69 -34.84 1.13
N LEU A 227 -2.95 -34.73 -0.18
CA LEU A 227 -4.21 -35.17 -0.75
C LEU A 227 -4.36 -36.57 -0.19
N PRO A 228 -5.46 -36.87 0.55
CA PRO A 228 -5.59 -38.15 1.22
C PRO A 228 -5.22 -39.19 0.18
N THR A 229 -4.09 -39.87 0.42
CA THR A 229 -3.34 -40.60 -0.59
C THR A 229 -4.35 -41.37 -1.40
N ILE A 230 -4.53 -41.02 -2.68
CA ILE A 230 -5.44 -41.76 -3.54
C ILE A 230 -4.93 -43.19 -3.45
N THR A 231 -5.71 -44.03 -2.77
CA THR A 231 -5.35 -45.41 -2.49
C THR A 231 -4.95 -46.04 -3.82
N VAL A 232 -3.75 -46.61 -3.84
CA VAL A 232 -3.22 -47.37 -4.97
C VAL A 232 -4.33 -48.26 -5.54
N ALA A 233 -4.49 -48.26 -6.86
CA ALA A 233 -5.50 -49.03 -7.58
C ALA A 233 -5.56 -50.48 -7.04
N GLY A 234 -6.71 -50.89 -6.50
CA GLY A 234 -6.92 -52.25 -6.01
C GLY A 234 -7.69 -52.39 -4.69
N ARG A 235 -8.00 -51.31 -3.97
CA ARG A 235 -8.94 -51.37 -2.82
C ARG A 235 -10.27 -50.71 -3.16
N LEU A 236 -11.27 -51.55 -3.42
CA LEU A 236 -12.68 -51.16 -3.48
C LEU A 236 -13.08 -50.53 -2.14
N GLN A 237 -13.38 -49.24 -2.14
CA GLN A 237 -13.95 -48.55 -1.00
C GLN A 237 -15.39 -49.05 -0.81
N SER A 238 -15.67 -49.62 0.37
CA SER A 238 -17.02 -50.03 0.76
C SER A 238 -17.95 -48.81 0.67
N ARG A 239 -18.92 -48.85 -0.25
CA ARG A 239 -19.94 -47.80 -0.34
C ARG A 239 -20.89 -47.97 0.83
N LEU A 240 -21.07 -46.91 1.61
CA LEU A 240 -22.22 -46.82 2.52
C LEU A 240 -23.51 -46.96 1.69
N PRO A 241 -24.48 -47.77 2.14
CA PRO A 241 -25.71 -47.99 1.38
C PRO A 241 -26.45 -46.67 1.20
N PHE A 242 -26.75 -46.33 -0.05
CA PHE A 242 -27.59 -45.19 -0.38
C PHE A 242 -28.98 -45.41 0.24
N GLN A 243 -29.40 -44.49 1.09
CA GLN A 243 -30.78 -44.42 1.57
C GLN A 243 -31.63 -43.87 0.42
N VAL A 244 -32.35 -44.75 -0.27
CA VAL A 244 -33.31 -44.35 -1.32
C VAL A 244 -34.50 -43.71 -0.62
N ILE A 245 -34.63 -42.38 -0.73
CA ILE A 245 -35.84 -41.66 -0.34
C ILE A 245 -36.84 -41.84 -1.49
N SER A 246 -37.78 -42.78 -1.34
CA SER A 246 -38.92 -42.89 -2.25
C SER A 246 -39.86 -41.70 -2.00
N GLN A 247 -40.02 -40.82 -2.98
CA GLN A 247 -41.08 -39.82 -2.95
C GLN A 247 -42.42 -40.53 -3.16
N ALA A 248 -43.32 -40.40 -2.20
CA ALA A 248 -44.73 -40.75 -2.37
C ALA A 248 -45.43 -39.55 -3.03
N GLU A 249 -46.08 -39.79 -4.16
CA GLU A 249 -47.10 -38.92 -4.74
C GLU A 249 -48.48 -39.53 -4.45
N PRO A 250 -49.57 -38.76 -4.45
CA PRO A 250 -49.88 -37.53 -3.72
C PRO A 250 -50.78 -37.77 -2.48
#